data_AF-A0A7V4WVL3-F1
#
_entry.id   AF-A0A7V4WVL3-F1
#
_cell.length_a   1.000
_cell.length_b   1.000
_cell.length_c   1.000
_cell.angle_alpha   90.00
_cell.angle_beta   90.00
_cell.angle_gamma   90.00
#
_symmetry.space_group_name_H-M   'P 1'
#
loop_
_entity.id
_entity.type
_entity.pdbx_description
1 polymer ?
#
loop_
_entity_poly.entity_id
_entity_poly.type
_entity_poly.pdbx_seq_one_letter_code
_entity_poly.pdbx_strand_id
1 'polypeptide(L)'
;MKLKLPHSAQNWLSLTGAMIALISLFMIVFLFIISVFFKQGGSYLGLVMYILLPSVLVLGLLLIPIGMLNTLRREKKSGKRKRDEWPRIDLNDIRHRNAFFIFTWGTVIFLLLSAVGSYEAFKYTESVEFCGTTCHKVMAPEYTAYQHSSHARVACVECHVGEGAGWYVRSKLSGLYQVYAVVANVYPRPIPTPIHNLRPARETCERCHWPQKFYAQTLRHERHYLSDEENTQWDIQLKMKIGAEQSALGLTEGIHWHINPDVKVEYISADKQRLNLPWVRMTNLKTGEVKTFIDRENPPEEGFLPDSVELRVMDCMDCHNRPSHNYKPPAFFVDEAITAGLIPGTLPEIKNLAMEICDNDYSSMDSAMVVIDSTIREFYRDSYPEIMEEDSALVNKAIAGLQAVFSRNIFPDMKVKWSEYPNHIGHVEFDGCFRCHNDRHETESGEVISKDCNLCHSIMAQGTPDEMEYSEFGRSLEFRHPEDIDEEWREELCTECHTGLNP
;
A
#
# COMPACT_ATOMS: atom_id res chain seq x y z
N MET A 1 17.06 24.64 -52.00
CA MET A 1 15.71 24.84 -52.56
C MET A 1 14.87 25.60 -51.53
N LYS A 2 14.40 26.83 -51.79
CA LYS A 2 13.60 27.59 -50.81
C LYS A 2 12.24 26.91 -50.62
N LEU A 3 12.04 26.25 -49.48
CA LEU A 3 10.75 25.66 -49.08
C LEU A 3 9.72 26.79 -48.96
N LYS A 4 8.79 26.91 -49.92
CA LYS A 4 7.69 27.88 -49.86
C LYS A 4 6.49 27.22 -49.18
N LEU A 5 6.25 27.60 -47.92
CA LEU A 5 5.08 27.15 -47.14
C LEU A 5 3.77 27.73 -47.69
N PRO A 6 2.62 27.05 -47.48
CA PRO A 6 1.32 27.55 -47.89
C PRO A 6 0.97 28.88 -47.19
N HIS A 7 0.27 29.77 -47.91
CA HIS A 7 -0.08 31.12 -47.43
C HIS A 7 -0.88 31.09 -46.11
N SER A 8 -1.74 30.09 -45.93
CA SER A 8 -2.54 29.92 -44.72
C SER A 8 -1.73 29.69 -43.45
N ALA A 9 -0.51 29.16 -43.55
CA ALA A 9 0.39 28.95 -42.41
C ALA A 9 1.24 30.19 -42.07
N GLN A 10 1.20 31.24 -42.89
CA GLN A 10 1.99 32.47 -42.72
C GLN A 10 1.27 33.46 -41.78
N ASN A 11 0.99 33.03 -40.56
CA ASN A 11 0.38 33.87 -39.53
C ASN A 11 1.12 33.70 -38.20
N TRP A 12 1.07 34.72 -37.35
CA TRP A 12 1.77 34.73 -36.07
C TRP A 12 1.37 33.57 -35.16
N LEU A 13 0.10 33.15 -35.16
CA LEU A 13 -0.37 32.07 -34.29
C LEU A 13 0.24 30.72 -34.71
N SER A 14 0.26 30.41 -36.01
CA SER A 14 0.90 29.21 -36.54
C SER A 14 2.42 29.24 -36.39
N LEU A 15 3.06 30.41 -36.52
CA LEU A 15 4.50 30.56 -36.30
C LEU A 15 4.87 30.31 -34.82
N THR A 16 4.13 30.91 -33.89
CA THR A 16 4.32 30.69 -32.45
C THR A 16 4.09 29.22 -32.08
N GLY A 17 3.03 28.59 -32.62
CA GLY A 17 2.78 27.16 -32.42
C GLY A 17 3.93 26.27 -32.91
N ALA A 18 4.45 26.55 -34.11
CA ALA A 18 5.60 25.83 -34.67
C ALA A 18 6.88 26.04 -33.83
N MET A 19 7.12 27.25 -33.33
CA MET A 19 8.26 27.56 -32.47
C MET A 19 8.17 26.81 -31.13
N ILE A 20 6.99 26.82 -30.48
CA ILE A 20 6.74 26.09 -29.24
C ILE A 20 6.97 24.59 -29.47
N ALA A 21 6.42 24.02 -30.54
CA ALA A 21 6.59 22.61 -30.86
C ALA A 21 8.06 22.26 -31.08
N LEU A 22 8.81 23.07 -31.85
CA LEU A 22 10.21 22.80 -32.14
C LEU A 22 11.10 22.89 -30.88
N ILE A 23 10.90 23.92 -30.05
CA ILE A 23 11.64 24.09 -28.78
C ILE A 23 11.32 22.93 -27.83
N SER A 24 10.04 22.57 -27.70
CA SER A 24 9.62 21.47 -26.81
C SER A 24 10.22 20.14 -27.27
N LEU A 25 10.18 19.86 -28.57
CA LEU A 25 10.80 18.67 -29.15
C LEU A 25 12.32 18.64 -28.92
N PHE A 26 13.01 19.77 -29.14
CA PHE A 26 14.44 19.87 -28.88
C PHE A 26 14.76 19.58 -27.41
N MET A 27 14.00 20.17 -26.47
CA MET A 27 14.20 19.94 -25.04
C MET A 27 13.93 18.48 -24.65
N ILE A 28 12.89 17.85 -25.20
CA ILE A 28 12.61 16.41 -24.97
C ILE A 28 13.80 15.57 -25.40
N VAL A 29 14.28 15.77 -26.63
CA VAL A 29 15.43 15.01 -27.17
C VAL A 29 16.69 15.26 -26.35
N PHE A 30 16.96 16.52 -26.00
CA PHE A 30 18.12 16.90 -25.19
C PHE A 30 18.10 16.25 -23.80
N LEU A 31 16.97 16.34 -23.08
CA LEU A 31 16.82 15.74 -21.75
C LEU A 31 16.86 14.21 -21.82
N PHE A 32 16.29 13.61 -22.87
CA PHE A 32 16.36 12.16 -23.10
C PHE A 32 17.82 11.71 -23.29
N ILE A 33 18.59 12.41 -24.12
CA ILE A 33 20.02 12.15 -24.29
C ILE A 33 20.75 12.27 -22.95
N ILE A 34 20.52 13.35 -22.19
CA ILE A 34 21.16 13.51 -20.88
C ILE A 34 20.81 12.36 -19.93
N SER A 35 19.54 11.98 -19.84
CA SER A 35 19.09 10.89 -18.97
C SER A 35 19.78 9.57 -19.32
N VAL A 36 19.86 9.23 -20.61
CA VAL A 36 20.52 7.99 -21.07
C VAL A 36 22.03 8.02 -20.82
N PHE A 37 22.72 9.12 -21.10
CA PHE A 37 24.18 9.20 -20.99
C PHE A 37 24.67 9.35 -19.56
N PHE A 38 23.97 10.13 -18.73
CA PHE A 38 24.37 10.39 -17.34
C PHE A 38 23.72 9.45 -16.33
N LYS A 39 22.83 8.54 -16.78
CA LYS A 39 22.02 7.67 -15.92
C LYS A 39 21.31 8.43 -14.79
N GLN A 40 20.99 9.70 -15.02
CA GLN A 40 20.26 10.53 -14.07
C GLN A 40 18.77 10.24 -14.27
N GLY A 41 18.22 9.43 -13.38
CA GLY A 41 16.78 9.20 -13.22
C GLY A 41 16.33 9.89 -11.94
N GLY A 42 15.32 10.73 -12.04
CA GLY A 42 14.69 11.38 -10.90
C GLY A 42 13.24 11.69 -11.24
N SER A 43 12.38 11.68 -10.24
CA SER A 43 10.92 11.65 -10.42
C SER A 43 10.46 12.96 -11.08
N TYR A 44 11.08 14.07 -10.72
CA TYR A 44 10.84 15.35 -11.37
C TYR A 44 11.32 15.39 -12.83
N LEU A 45 12.45 14.77 -13.15
CA LEU A 45 12.97 14.72 -14.52
C LEU A 45 12.04 13.89 -15.43
N GLY A 46 11.57 12.73 -14.94
CA GLY A 46 10.61 11.89 -15.65
C GLY A 46 9.29 12.60 -15.91
N LEU A 47 8.75 13.30 -14.91
CA LEU A 47 7.51 14.08 -15.04
C LEU A 47 7.64 15.20 -16.08
N VAL A 48 8.75 15.94 -16.06
CA VAL A 48 8.99 17.02 -17.04
C VAL A 48 9.16 16.44 -18.45
N MET A 49 9.99 15.40 -18.60
CA MET A 49 10.33 14.83 -19.90
C MET A 49 9.15 14.11 -20.57
N TYR A 50 8.39 13.32 -19.81
CA TYR A 50 7.39 12.40 -20.36
C TYR A 50 5.94 12.90 -20.26
N ILE A 51 5.65 13.93 -19.45
CA ILE A 51 4.29 14.46 -19.28
C ILE A 51 4.22 15.95 -19.68
N LEU A 52 5.02 16.80 -19.05
CA LEU A 52 4.92 18.26 -19.23
C LEU A 52 5.32 18.70 -20.65
N LEU A 53 6.53 18.37 -21.09
CA LEU A 53 7.02 18.81 -22.40
C LEU A 53 6.23 18.24 -23.58
N PRO A 54 5.82 16.95 -23.58
CA PRO A 54 4.91 16.43 -24.61
C PRO A 54 3.55 17.15 -24.64
N SER A 55 3.00 17.52 -23.48
CA SER A 55 1.75 18.29 -23.43
C SER A 55 1.90 19.68 -24.08
N VAL A 56 3.02 20.37 -23.83
CA VAL A 56 3.35 21.65 -24.46
C VAL A 56 3.62 21.49 -25.96
N LEU A 57 4.29 20.42 -26.38
CA LEU A 57 4.51 20.08 -27.79
C LEU A 57 3.17 19.92 -28.52
N VAL A 58 2.24 19.15 -27.96
CA VAL A 58 0.90 18.95 -28.53
C VAL A 58 0.13 20.26 -28.61
N LEU A 59 0.18 21.09 -27.55
CA LEU A 59 -0.43 22.42 -27.57
C LEU A 59 0.15 23.28 -28.72
N GLY A 60 1.47 23.29 -28.90
CA GLY A 60 2.14 23.98 -30.00
C GLY A 60 1.67 23.49 -31.38
N LEU A 61 1.56 22.16 -31.55
CA LEU A 61 1.06 21.55 -32.77
C LEU A 61 -0.41 21.89 -33.05
N LEU A 62 -1.27 22.00 -32.02
CA LEU A 62 -2.67 22.41 -32.15
C LEU A 62 -2.85 23.89 -32.53
N LEU A 63 -1.94 24.77 -32.10
CA LEU A 63 -1.96 26.19 -32.48
C LEU A 63 -1.74 26.40 -33.99
N ILE A 64 -1.04 25.49 -34.68
CA ILE A 64 -0.78 25.56 -36.13
C ILE A 64 -2.09 25.52 -36.94
N PRO A 65 -2.93 24.46 -36.87
CA PRO A 65 -4.19 24.41 -37.58
C PRO A 65 -5.19 25.47 -37.10
N ILE A 66 -5.19 25.84 -35.81
CA ILE A 66 -6.03 26.94 -35.30
C ILE A 66 -5.67 28.27 -35.99
N GLY A 67 -4.37 28.57 -36.11
CA GLY A 67 -3.88 29.76 -36.84
C GLY A 67 -4.25 29.73 -38.32
N MET A 68 -4.12 28.58 -38.97
CA MET A 68 -4.53 28.40 -40.36
C MET A 68 -6.04 28.63 -40.54
N LEU A 69 -6.89 28.04 -39.69
CA LEU A 69 -8.35 28.21 -39.73
C LEU A 69 -8.75 29.67 -39.47
N ASN A 70 -8.09 30.35 -38.54
CA ASN A 70 -8.37 31.76 -38.26
C ASN A 70 -8.00 32.66 -39.45
N THR A 71 -6.86 32.40 -40.09
CA THR A 71 -6.42 33.12 -41.31
C THR A 71 -7.41 32.91 -42.45
N LEU A 72 -7.84 31.67 -42.67
CA LEU A 72 -8.84 31.32 -43.69
C LEU A 72 -10.21 32.00 -43.42
N ARG A 73 -10.66 32.03 -42.17
CA ARG A 73 -11.90 32.71 -41.76
C ARG A 73 -11.81 34.23 -41.96
N ARG A 74 -10.66 34.83 -41.65
CA ARG A 74 -10.40 36.27 -41.86
C ARG A 74 -10.40 36.64 -43.34
N GLU A 75 -9.74 35.86 -44.18
CA GLU A 75 -9.71 36.08 -45.63
C GLU A 75 -11.08 35.91 -46.30
N LYS A 76 -11.91 34.98 -45.80
CA LYS A 76 -13.31 34.83 -46.22
C LYS A 76 -14.16 36.04 -45.84
N LYS A 77 -13.99 36.56 -44.61
CA LYS A 77 -14.69 37.77 -44.14
C LYS A 77 -14.23 39.05 -44.85
N SER A 78 -12.96 39.16 -45.24
CA SER A 78 -12.41 40.35 -45.90
C SER A 78 -12.63 40.38 -47.41
N GLY A 79 -13.42 39.45 -47.98
CA GLY A 79 -13.74 39.41 -49.41
C GLY A 79 -12.56 39.12 -50.35
N LYS A 80 -11.37 38.77 -49.83
CA LYS A 80 -10.16 38.49 -50.62
C LYS A 80 -10.21 37.12 -51.30
N ARG A 81 -11.17 36.27 -50.94
CA ARG A 81 -11.38 34.94 -51.52
C ARG A 81 -12.80 34.84 -52.10
N LYS A 82 -12.91 34.81 -53.43
CA LYS A 82 -14.18 34.88 -54.18
C LYS A 82 -14.94 33.55 -54.33
N ARG A 83 -14.43 32.41 -53.85
CA ARG A 83 -15.09 31.10 -54.06
C ARG A 83 -14.79 30.08 -52.96
N ASP A 84 -15.82 29.34 -52.56
CA ASP A 84 -15.72 28.11 -51.76
C ASP A 84 -15.26 26.97 -52.67
N GLU A 85 -13.98 26.97 -53.04
CA GLU A 85 -13.36 25.83 -53.71
C GLU A 85 -12.80 24.86 -52.66
N TRP A 86 -13.14 23.57 -52.82
CA TRP A 86 -12.55 22.49 -52.05
C TRP A 86 -11.02 22.49 -52.21
N PRO A 87 -10.25 22.14 -51.17
CA PRO A 87 -8.81 22.03 -51.27
C PRO A 87 -8.41 21.05 -52.40
N ARG A 88 -7.67 21.54 -53.40
CA ARG A 88 -7.13 20.72 -54.49
C ARG A 88 -5.72 20.26 -54.12
N ILE A 89 -5.51 18.95 -54.04
CA ILE A 89 -4.19 18.35 -53.86
C ILE A 89 -3.66 17.98 -55.25
N ASP A 90 -2.61 18.66 -55.71
CA ASP A 90 -1.97 18.41 -57.02
C ASP A 90 -0.47 18.22 -56.81
N LEU A 91 0.01 16.98 -56.86
CA LEU A 91 1.43 16.63 -56.64
C LEU A 91 2.35 17.10 -57.78
N ASN A 92 1.79 17.57 -58.90
CA ASN A 92 2.58 18.23 -59.95
C ASN A 92 3.01 19.64 -59.55
N ASP A 93 2.26 20.33 -58.67
CA ASP A 93 2.67 21.61 -58.09
C ASP A 93 3.76 21.38 -57.02
N ILE A 94 4.91 22.07 -57.18
CA ILE A 94 6.04 21.98 -56.27
C ILE A 94 5.70 22.37 -54.82
N ARG A 95 4.73 23.27 -54.60
CA ARG A 95 4.29 23.69 -53.26
C ARG A 95 3.51 22.58 -52.58
N HIS A 96 2.58 21.96 -53.30
CA HIS A 96 1.80 20.83 -52.81
C HIS A 96 2.67 19.60 -52.59
N ARG A 97 3.60 19.31 -53.51
CA ARG A 97 4.56 18.21 -53.37
C ARG A 97 5.46 18.37 -52.16
N ASN A 98 6.02 19.56 -51.95
CA ASN A 98 6.86 19.83 -50.77
C ASN A 98 6.04 19.76 -49.47
N ALA A 99 4.84 20.35 -49.46
CA ALA A 99 3.96 20.28 -48.30
C ALA A 99 3.56 18.83 -47.97
N PHE A 100 3.27 18.02 -49.00
CA PHE A 100 2.99 16.59 -48.86
C PHE A 100 4.18 15.85 -48.25
N PHE A 101 5.39 15.98 -48.79
CA PHE A 101 6.56 15.28 -48.24
C PHE A 101 6.91 15.73 -46.81
N ILE A 102 6.84 17.03 -46.51
CA ILE A 102 7.07 17.55 -45.16
C ILE A 102 6.02 17.00 -44.19
N PHE A 103 4.75 17.00 -44.60
CA PHE A 103 3.66 16.46 -43.79
C PHE A 103 3.82 14.96 -43.56
N THR A 104 4.11 14.18 -44.60
CA THR A 104 4.30 12.73 -44.49
C THR A 104 5.49 12.39 -43.60
N TRP A 105 6.68 12.92 -43.88
CA TRP A 105 7.87 12.63 -43.07
C TRP A 105 7.75 13.19 -41.65
N GLY A 106 7.21 14.41 -41.51
CA GLY A 106 6.93 15.00 -40.20
C GLY A 106 5.95 14.15 -39.39
N THR A 107 4.90 13.63 -40.02
CA THR A 107 3.93 12.73 -39.36
C THR A 107 4.58 11.40 -38.99
N VAL A 108 5.37 10.78 -39.87
CA VAL A 108 6.06 9.52 -39.57
C VAL A 108 7.02 9.70 -38.37
N ILE A 109 7.85 10.75 -38.40
CA ILE A 109 8.76 11.05 -37.29
C ILE A 109 7.98 11.36 -36.01
N PHE A 110 6.92 12.17 -36.11
CA PHE A 110 6.07 12.49 -34.96
C PHE A 110 5.42 11.24 -34.36
N LEU A 111 4.89 10.33 -35.19
CA LEU A 111 4.27 9.09 -34.73
C LEU A 111 5.30 8.16 -34.08
N LEU A 112 6.50 8.04 -34.64
CA LEU A 112 7.59 7.26 -34.05
C LEU A 112 8.02 7.84 -32.69
N LEU A 113 8.26 9.15 -32.63
CA LEU A 113 8.63 9.81 -31.38
C LEU A 113 7.50 9.76 -30.34
N SER A 114 6.25 9.89 -30.78
CA SER A 114 5.09 9.76 -29.90
C SER A 114 4.96 8.33 -29.38
N ALA A 115 5.17 7.31 -30.21
CA ALA A 115 5.13 5.92 -29.77
C ALA A 115 6.20 5.64 -28.70
N VAL A 116 7.45 6.06 -28.93
CA VAL A 116 8.54 5.92 -27.94
C VAL A 116 8.24 6.75 -26.68
N GLY A 117 7.84 8.01 -26.84
CA GLY A 117 7.54 8.90 -25.73
C GLY A 117 6.36 8.41 -24.89
N SER A 118 5.29 7.90 -25.51
CA SER A 118 4.15 7.31 -24.82
C SER A 118 4.52 6.02 -24.10
N TYR A 119 5.39 5.19 -24.66
CA TYR A 119 5.89 3.98 -24.00
C TYR A 119 6.73 4.32 -22.76
N GLU A 120 7.64 5.28 -22.85
CA GLU A 120 8.42 5.72 -21.68
C GLU A 120 7.54 6.43 -20.64
N ALA A 121 6.57 7.25 -21.06
CA ALA A 121 5.58 7.84 -20.16
C ALA A 121 4.77 6.76 -19.43
N PHE A 122 4.34 5.72 -20.14
CA PHE A 122 3.67 4.57 -19.57
C PHE A 122 4.53 3.91 -18.50
N LYS A 123 5.76 3.50 -18.84
CA LYS A 123 6.69 2.88 -17.88
C LYS A 123 6.99 3.76 -16.67
N TYR A 124 7.17 5.06 -16.89
CA TYR A 124 7.42 6.01 -15.81
C TYR A 124 6.21 6.09 -14.87
N THR A 125 5.00 6.30 -15.40
CA THR A 125 3.77 6.42 -14.59
C THR A 125 3.29 5.11 -13.94
N GLU A 126 3.99 4.01 -14.18
CA GLU A 126 3.77 2.71 -13.55
C GLU A 126 4.92 2.28 -12.65
N SER A 127 5.94 3.12 -12.53
CA SER A 127 7.09 2.87 -11.66
C SER A 127 6.76 3.13 -10.19
N VAL A 128 7.45 2.38 -9.32
CA VAL A 128 7.47 2.61 -7.88
C VAL A 128 7.94 4.04 -7.55
N GLU A 129 8.90 4.56 -8.32
CA GLU A 129 9.37 5.93 -8.19
C GLU A 129 8.21 6.92 -8.39
N PHE A 130 7.49 6.84 -9.52
CA PHE A 130 6.38 7.75 -9.76
C PHE A 130 5.32 7.69 -8.67
N CYS A 131 4.90 6.49 -8.26
CA CYS A 131 3.86 6.31 -7.25
C CYS A 131 4.30 6.72 -5.84
N GLY A 132 5.55 6.42 -5.45
CA GLY A 132 6.02 6.58 -4.08
C GLY A 132 6.67 7.93 -3.77
N THR A 133 7.35 8.54 -4.75
CA THR A 133 8.18 9.73 -4.49
C THR A 133 7.63 11.01 -5.10
N THR A 134 6.78 10.95 -6.14
CA THR A 134 6.21 12.16 -6.77
C THR A 134 5.35 12.95 -5.77
N CYS A 135 4.46 12.25 -5.08
CA CYS A 135 3.62 12.81 -4.01
C CYS A 135 4.23 12.50 -2.64
N HIS A 136 5.53 12.76 -2.46
CA HIS A 136 6.32 12.35 -1.29
C HIS A 136 5.64 12.61 0.07
N LYS A 137 4.94 13.74 0.25
CA LYS A 137 4.25 14.03 1.52
C LYS A 137 3.07 13.07 1.79
N VAL A 138 2.28 12.78 0.78
CA VAL A 138 1.06 11.94 0.91
C VAL A 138 1.40 10.47 0.89
N MET A 139 2.38 10.09 0.06
CA MET A 139 2.78 8.71 -0.17
C MET A 139 3.93 8.24 0.72
N ALA A 140 4.54 9.13 1.52
CA ALA A 140 5.61 8.76 2.45
C ALA A 140 5.26 7.54 3.33
N PRO A 141 4.07 7.44 3.96
CA PRO A 141 3.73 6.28 4.78
C PRO A 141 3.74 4.98 3.98
N GLU A 142 2.99 4.94 2.88
CA GLU A 142 2.82 3.76 2.04
C GLU A 142 4.14 3.34 1.37
N TYR A 143 4.92 4.32 0.89
CA TYR A 143 6.21 4.08 0.24
C TYR A 143 7.25 3.55 1.23
N THR A 144 7.31 4.12 2.43
CA THR A 144 8.25 3.66 3.48
C THR A 144 7.90 2.25 3.93
N ALA A 145 6.62 1.97 4.22
CA ALA A 145 6.18 0.64 4.60
C ALA A 145 6.44 -0.39 3.49
N TYR A 146 6.20 -0.02 2.23
CA TYR A 146 6.52 -0.84 1.05
C TYR A 146 7.98 -1.26 1.00
N GLN A 147 8.91 -0.32 1.20
CA GLN A 147 10.36 -0.56 1.12
C GLN A 147 10.84 -1.57 2.17
N HIS A 148 10.12 -1.69 3.29
CA HIS A 148 10.41 -2.59 4.39
C HIS A 148 9.52 -3.85 4.41
N SER A 149 8.82 -4.14 3.32
CA SER A 149 7.92 -5.29 3.21
C SER A 149 8.50 -6.45 2.40
N SER A 150 7.86 -7.62 2.50
CA SER A 150 8.14 -8.79 1.64
C SER A 150 7.94 -8.51 0.14
N HIS A 151 7.25 -7.42 -0.20
CA HIS A 151 6.94 -7.03 -1.58
C HIS A 151 7.74 -5.81 -2.04
N ALA A 152 8.81 -5.39 -1.34
CA ALA A 152 9.64 -4.23 -1.68
C ALA A 152 10.29 -4.24 -3.08
N ARG A 153 10.17 -5.35 -3.82
CA ARG A 153 10.67 -5.53 -5.20
C ARG A 153 9.57 -5.79 -6.23
N VAL A 154 8.31 -5.76 -5.82
CA VAL A 154 7.14 -5.88 -6.70
C VAL A 154 6.65 -4.48 -7.02
N ALA A 155 6.42 -4.15 -8.30
CA ALA A 155 5.99 -2.79 -8.65
C ALA A 155 4.59 -2.51 -8.09
N CYS A 156 4.31 -1.26 -7.69
CA CYS A 156 3.01 -0.87 -7.13
C CYS A 156 1.84 -1.28 -8.05
N VAL A 157 2.05 -1.15 -9.36
CA VAL A 157 1.04 -1.46 -10.38
C VAL A 157 0.67 -2.94 -10.45
N GLU A 158 1.54 -3.87 -10.05
CA GLU A 158 1.22 -5.31 -10.03
C GLU A 158 0.08 -5.62 -9.06
N CYS A 159 -0.11 -4.79 -8.03
CA CYS A 159 -1.20 -4.91 -7.07
C CYS A 159 -2.30 -3.87 -7.28
N HIS A 160 -1.94 -2.63 -7.62
CA HIS A 160 -2.88 -1.49 -7.65
C HIS A 160 -3.48 -1.20 -9.04
N VAL A 161 -2.88 -1.70 -10.12
CA VAL A 161 -3.36 -1.48 -11.50
C VAL A 161 -3.70 -2.83 -12.11
N GLY A 162 -5.00 -3.11 -12.25
CA GLY A 162 -5.43 -4.35 -12.88
C GLY A 162 -4.97 -4.46 -14.33
N GLU A 163 -4.79 -5.68 -14.82
CA GLU A 163 -4.44 -5.92 -16.22
C GLU A 163 -5.58 -5.62 -17.19
N GLY A 164 -5.21 -5.31 -18.43
CA GLY A 164 -6.14 -5.09 -19.52
C GLY A 164 -6.61 -3.64 -19.63
N ALA A 165 -7.10 -3.29 -20.82
CA ALA A 165 -7.41 -1.91 -21.17
C ALA A 165 -8.45 -1.25 -20.24
N GLY A 166 -9.42 -2.02 -19.74
CA GLY A 166 -10.47 -1.50 -18.85
C GLY A 166 -9.91 -1.03 -17.50
N TRP A 167 -9.11 -1.87 -16.84
CA TRP A 167 -8.47 -1.55 -15.57
C TRP A 167 -7.42 -0.46 -15.71
N TYR A 168 -6.67 -0.47 -16.81
CA TYR A 168 -5.75 0.60 -17.15
C TYR A 168 -6.48 1.96 -17.21
N VAL A 169 -7.58 2.08 -17.98
CA VAL A 169 -8.33 3.35 -18.07
C VAL A 169 -8.91 3.77 -16.72
N ARG A 170 -9.49 2.84 -15.95
CA ARG A 170 -10.01 3.13 -14.60
C ARG A 170 -8.91 3.67 -13.68
N SER A 171 -7.74 3.05 -13.69
CA SER A 171 -6.61 3.48 -12.86
C SER A 171 -6.14 4.90 -13.20
N LYS A 172 -6.06 5.24 -14.50
CA LYS A 172 -5.62 6.58 -14.92
C LYS A 172 -6.68 7.66 -14.62
N LEU A 173 -7.96 7.36 -14.75
CA LEU A 173 -9.04 8.26 -14.34
C LEU A 173 -9.04 8.50 -12.81
N SER A 174 -8.83 7.43 -12.03
CA SER A 174 -8.68 7.55 -10.58
C SER A 174 -7.42 8.35 -10.20
N GLY A 175 -6.30 8.12 -10.91
CA GLY A 175 -5.07 8.89 -10.74
C GLY A 175 -5.24 10.38 -11.03
N LEU A 176 -6.00 10.76 -12.06
CA LEU A 176 -6.32 12.18 -12.32
C LEU A 176 -7.08 12.81 -11.15
N TYR A 177 -8.04 12.10 -10.57
CA TYR A 177 -8.74 12.56 -9.37
C TYR A 177 -7.80 12.66 -8.16
N GLN A 178 -6.88 11.71 -7.96
CA GLN A 178 -5.89 11.77 -6.89
C GLN A 178 -4.96 12.98 -7.05
N VAL A 179 -4.49 13.27 -8.26
CA VAL A 179 -3.68 14.47 -8.55
C VAL A 179 -4.47 15.73 -8.20
N TYR A 180 -5.74 15.82 -8.61
CA TYR A 180 -6.61 16.93 -8.22
C TYR A 180 -6.75 17.02 -6.70
N ALA A 181 -7.01 15.90 -6.01
CA ALA A 181 -7.22 15.88 -4.57
C ALA A 181 -5.97 16.36 -3.82
N VAL A 182 -4.77 15.96 -4.26
CA VAL A 182 -3.50 16.43 -3.69
C VAL A 182 -3.29 17.93 -3.95
N VAL A 183 -3.50 18.40 -5.19
CA VAL A 183 -3.32 19.82 -5.56
C VAL A 183 -4.31 20.73 -4.83
N ALA A 184 -5.57 20.31 -4.71
CA ALA A 184 -6.63 21.05 -4.02
C ALA A 184 -6.64 20.79 -2.50
N ASN A 185 -5.78 19.90 -2.00
CA ASN A 185 -5.68 19.51 -0.60
C ASN A 185 -6.98 18.91 0.00
N VAL A 186 -7.76 18.20 -0.83
CA VAL A 186 -9.09 17.63 -0.50
C VAL A 186 -9.04 16.10 -0.41
N TYR A 187 -8.20 15.56 0.46
CA TYR A 187 -8.06 14.13 0.69
C TYR A 187 -8.10 13.79 2.21
N PRO A 188 -8.60 12.59 2.58
CA PRO A 188 -8.66 12.15 3.97
C PRO A 188 -7.25 11.86 4.52
N ARG A 189 -7.10 12.03 5.83
CA ARG A 189 -5.90 11.70 6.61
C ARG A 189 -6.33 10.98 7.89
N PRO A 190 -6.02 9.70 8.08
CA PRO A 190 -5.33 8.80 7.14
C PRO A 190 -6.17 8.46 5.91
N ILE A 191 -5.55 7.80 4.91
CA ILE A 191 -6.27 7.30 3.73
C ILE A 191 -7.10 6.09 4.15
N PRO A 192 -8.43 6.06 3.96
CA PRO A 192 -9.29 5.01 4.47
C PRO A 192 -9.05 3.66 3.77
N THR A 193 -9.18 2.59 4.54
CA THR A 193 -9.16 1.20 4.06
C THR A 193 -10.44 0.47 4.48
N PRO A 194 -10.89 -0.55 3.73
CA PRO A 194 -10.28 -1.13 2.52
C PRO A 194 -10.44 -0.26 1.25
N ILE A 195 -9.54 -0.43 0.28
CA ILE A 195 -9.62 0.28 -1.01
C ILE A 195 -10.61 -0.44 -1.93
N HIS A 196 -11.70 0.22 -2.30
CA HIS A 196 -12.79 -0.39 -3.08
C HIS A 196 -12.52 -0.55 -4.59
N ASN A 197 -11.53 0.14 -5.14
CA ASN A 197 -11.24 0.16 -6.59
C ASN A 197 -10.07 -0.74 -6.99
N LEU A 198 -9.67 -1.68 -6.13
CA LEU A 198 -8.66 -2.68 -6.46
C LEU A 198 -9.27 -3.83 -7.27
N ARG A 199 -8.40 -4.52 -8.01
CA ARG A 199 -8.74 -5.79 -8.65
C ARG A 199 -9.08 -6.84 -7.58
N PRO A 200 -9.94 -7.84 -7.88
CA PRO A 200 -10.14 -8.97 -6.98
C PRO A 200 -8.80 -9.57 -6.52
N ALA A 201 -8.68 -9.84 -5.22
CA ALA A 201 -7.43 -10.30 -4.62
C ALA A 201 -6.92 -11.58 -5.29
N ARG A 202 -7.81 -12.53 -5.58
CA ARG A 202 -7.47 -13.79 -6.26
C ARG A 202 -6.78 -13.57 -7.61
N GLU A 203 -7.28 -12.66 -8.44
CA GLU A 203 -6.66 -12.40 -9.75
C GLU A 203 -5.30 -11.68 -9.68
N THR A 204 -4.99 -11.09 -8.52
CA THR A 204 -3.79 -10.29 -8.26
C THR A 204 -2.74 -11.15 -7.56
N CYS A 205 -3.08 -11.68 -6.38
CA CYS A 205 -2.22 -12.48 -5.53
C CYS A 205 -1.87 -13.82 -6.19
N GLU A 206 -2.82 -14.47 -6.88
CA GLU A 206 -2.62 -15.84 -7.37
C GLU A 206 -1.63 -15.96 -8.54
N ARG A 207 -1.19 -14.83 -9.09
CA ARG A 207 -0.15 -14.79 -10.13
C ARG A 207 1.22 -15.17 -9.60
N CYS A 208 1.46 -14.85 -8.33
CA CYS A 208 2.72 -15.08 -7.64
C CYS A 208 2.58 -16.12 -6.52
N HIS A 209 1.41 -16.20 -5.89
CA HIS A 209 1.11 -17.16 -4.84
C HIS A 209 0.20 -18.25 -5.37
N TRP A 210 0.53 -19.53 -5.18
CA TRP A 210 -0.28 -20.62 -5.69
C TRP A 210 -1.16 -21.19 -4.57
N PRO A 211 -2.47 -20.89 -4.50
CA PRO A 211 -3.30 -21.30 -3.35
C PRO A 211 -3.37 -22.81 -3.16
N GLN A 212 -3.42 -23.56 -4.27
CA GLN A 212 -3.57 -25.02 -4.25
C GLN A 212 -2.26 -25.76 -3.90
N LYS A 213 -1.15 -25.04 -3.71
CA LYS A 213 0.10 -25.62 -3.22
C LYS A 213 -0.04 -25.96 -1.73
N PHE A 214 0.56 -27.06 -1.30
CA PHE A 214 0.73 -27.34 0.12
C PHE A 214 1.65 -26.32 0.81
N TYR A 215 1.22 -25.83 1.98
CA TYR A 215 1.99 -24.94 2.85
C TYR A 215 2.31 -25.66 4.15
N ALA A 216 3.61 -25.87 4.41
CA ALA A 216 4.06 -26.51 5.63
C ALA A 216 3.83 -25.63 6.85
N GLN A 217 3.70 -26.25 8.02
CA GLN A 217 3.74 -25.57 9.30
C GLN A 217 5.09 -24.85 9.47
N THR A 218 5.08 -23.67 10.08
CA THR A 218 6.31 -22.89 10.33
C THR A 218 6.49 -22.62 11.82
N LEU A 219 7.74 -22.55 12.25
CA LEU A 219 8.09 -22.07 13.58
C LEU A 219 8.26 -20.55 13.53
N ARG A 220 7.66 -19.85 14.49
CA ARG A 220 7.87 -18.42 14.75
C ARG A 220 8.50 -18.27 16.12
N HIS A 221 9.45 -17.35 16.22
CA HIS A 221 10.12 -16.99 17.46
C HIS A 221 9.86 -15.52 17.66
N GLU A 222 9.08 -15.19 18.67
CA GLU A 222 8.79 -13.82 19.04
C GLU A 222 9.50 -13.52 20.36
N ARG A 223 10.03 -12.31 20.46
CA ARG A 223 10.71 -11.81 21.66
C ARG A 223 10.07 -10.49 22.02
N HIS A 224 9.64 -10.40 23.27
CA HIS A 224 8.97 -9.26 23.85
C HIS A 224 9.79 -8.70 25.00
N TYR A 225 9.59 -7.42 25.31
CA TYR A 225 10.14 -6.79 26.49
C TYR A 225 9.01 -6.10 27.25
N LEU A 226 8.95 -6.36 28.55
CA LEU A 226 7.98 -5.72 29.44
C LEU A 226 8.33 -4.25 29.66
N SER A 227 7.32 -3.46 29.97
CA SER A 227 7.47 -2.02 30.27
C SER A 227 7.84 -1.79 31.74
N ASP A 228 8.83 -2.53 32.24
CA ASP A 228 9.40 -2.41 33.59
C ASP A 228 10.81 -1.79 33.56
N GLU A 229 11.42 -1.65 34.74
CA GLU A 229 12.75 -1.01 34.88
C GLU A 229 13.85 -1.76 34.13
N GLU A 230 13.81 -3.09 34.15
CA GLU A 230 14.83 -3.95 33.55
C GLU A 230 14.57 -4.25 32.06
N ASN A 231 13.42 -3.82 31.53
CA ASN A 231 12.90 -4.26 30.24
C ASN A 231 12.87 -5.80 30.16
N THR A 232 12.21 -6.46 31.11
CA THR A 232 12.24 -7.91 31.27
C THR A 232 11.90 -8.62 29.97
N GLN A 233 12.82 -9.48 29.49
CA GLN A 233 12.66 -10.19 28.24
C GLN A 233 11.70 -11.39 28.41
N TRP A 234 10.76 -11.52 27.48
CA TRP A 234 9.87 -12.67 27.36
C TRP A 234 9.94 -13.26 25.95
N ASP A 235 10.30 -14.54 25.84
CA ASP A 235 10.34 -15.24 24.57
C ASP A 235 9.12 -16.17 24.43
N ILE A 236 8.56 -16.27 23.23
CA ILE A 236 7.55 -17.26 22.87
C ILE A 236 7.86 -17.89 21.51
N GLN A 237 7.74 -19.22 21.45
CA GLN A 237 7.96 -19.99 20.23
C GLN A 237 6.67 -20.68 19.80
N LEU A 238 6.21 -20.36 18.59
CA LEU A 238 4.92 -20.81 18.07
C LEU A 238 5.12 -21.70 16.84
N LYS A 239 4.57 -22.91 16.87
CA LYS A 239 4.39 -23.72 15.66
C LYS A 239 3.07 -23.33 15.01
N MET A 240 3.15 -22.51 13.95
CA MET A 240 1.99 -22.04 13.20
C MET A 240 1.47 -23.13 12.27
N LYS A 241 0.19 -23.48 12.39
CA LYS A 241 -0.50 -24.51 11.60
C LYS A 241 -1.03 -23.94 10.29
N ILE A 242 -0.12 -23.43 9.45
CA ILE A 242 -0.50 -22.78 8.18
C ILE A 242 -1.29 -23.73 7.27
N GLY A 243 -0.84 -24.98 7.14
CA GLY A 243 -1.56 -26.04 6.44
C GLY A 243 -1.49 -27.34 7.23
N ALA A 244 -1.87 -28.42 6.54
CA ALA A 244 -1.91 -29.76 7.13
C ALA A 244 -0.57 -30.23 7.70
N GLU A 245 -0.61 -31.09 8.72
CA GLU A 245 0.60 -31.72 9.26
C GLU A 245 1.27 -32.60 8.20
N GLN A 246 0.48 -33.29 7.38
CA GLN A 246 0.95 -34.14 6.30
C GLN A 246 0.61 -33.52 4.94
N SER A 247 1.60 -33.43 4.05
CA SER A 247 1.40 -32.82 2.72
C SER A 247 0.36 -33.52 1.85
N ALA A 248 0.14 -34.83 2.10
CA ALA A 248 -0.87 -35.63 1.39
C ALA A 248 -2.32 -35.17 1.67
N LEU A 249 -2.55 -34.47 2.77
CA LEU A 249 -3.86 -33.93 3.15
C LEU A 249 -4.16 -32.57 2.48
N GLY A 250 -3.16 -31.91 1.89
CA GLY A 250 -3.38 -30.66 1.16
C GLY A 250 -3.93 -29.53 2.04
N LEU A 251 -5.13 -29.05 1.70
CA LEU A 251 -5.81 -27.91 2.35
C LEU A 251 -7.05 -28.34 3.17
N THR A 252 -7.05 -29.55 3.71
CA THR A 252 -8.19 -30.03 4.53
C THR A 252 -8.16 -29.52 5.97
N GLU A 253 -7.02 -29.03 6.46
CA GLU A 253 -6.82 -28.55 7.82
C GLU A 253 -5.78 -27.41 7.85
N GLY A 254 -5.61 -26.79 9.03
CA GLY A 254 -4.74 -25.63 9.22
C GLY A 254 -5.37 -24.33 8.70
N ILE A 255 -4.73 -23.20 8.95
CA ILE A 255 -5.29 -21.86 8.68
C ILE A 255 -5.68 -21.67 7.20
N HIS A 256 -4.89 -22.21 6.26
CA HIS A 256 -5.14 -22.11 4.82
C HIS A 256 -6.26 -23.03 4.31
N TRP A 257 -6.99 -23.76 5.16
CA TRP A 257 -8.20 -24.45 4.72
C TRP A 257 -9.23 -23.48 4.08
N HIS A 258 -9.22 -22.21 4.49
CA HIS A 258 -10.08 -21.15 3.94
C HIS A 258 -9.89 -20.87 2.44
N ILE A 259 -8.73 -21.23 1.86
CA ILE A 259 -8.45 -21.08 0.43
C ILE A 259 -8.61 -22.39 -0.35
N ASN A 260 -9.19 -23.42 0.28
CA ASN A 260 -9.47 -24.70 -0.35
C ASN A 260 -10.47 -24.49 -1.52
N PRO A 261 -10.16 -24.96 -2.75
CA PRO A 261 -11.05 -24.80 -3.90
C PRO A 261 -12.40 -25.50 -3.75
N ASP A 262 -12.52 -26.47 -2.84
CA ASP A 262 -13.76 -27.17 -2.54
C ASP A 262 -14.60 -26.48 -1.46
N VAL A 263 -14.11 -25.37 -0.89
CA VAL A 263 -14.80 -24.61 0.16
C VAL A 263 -15.06 -23.19 -0.31
N LYS A 264 -16.29 -22.72 -0.10
CA LYS A 264 -16.67 -21.32 -0.30
C LYS A 264 -17.15 -20.75 1.02
N VAL A 265 -16.40 -19.80 1.56
CA VAL A 265 -16.81 -19.02 2.74
C VAL A 265 -17.36 -17.69 2.26
N GLU A 266 -18.58 -17.37 2.70
CA GLU A 266 -19.26 -16.12 2.45
C GLU A 266 -19.60 -15.46 3.78
N TYR A 267 -19.55 -14.14 3.84
CA TYR A 267 -19.91 -13.43 5.05
C TYR A 267 -20.56 -12.08 4.73
N ILE A 268 -21.16 -11.51 5.76
CA ILE A 268 -21.68 -10.15 5.77
C ILE A 268 -20.95 -9.37 6.85
N SER A 269 -20.71 -8.10 6.57
CA SER A 269 -20.09 -7.18 7.50
C SER A 269 -21.10 -6.13 7.95
N ALA A 270 -21.20 -5.88 9.25
CA ALA A 270 -22.01 -4.80 9.81
C ALA A 270 -21.33 -3.42 9.63
N ASP A 271 -20.01 -3.40 9.46
CA ASP A 271 -19.22 -2.18 9.32
C ASP A 271 -18.44 -2.12 7.99
N LYS A 272 -17.83 -0.98 7.68
CA LYS A 272 -17.08 -0.78 6.43
C LYS A 272 -15.67 -1.37 6.46
N GLN A 273 -15.05 -1.48 7.64
CA GLN A 273 -13.71 -2.01 7.85
C GLN A 273 -13.68 -3.54 7.87
N ARG A 274 -14.86 -4.16 8.00
CA ARG A 274 -15.06 -5.62 8.05
C ARG A 274 -14.55 -6.24 9.33
N LEU A 275 -14.76 -5.57 10.46
CA LEU A 275 -14.37 -6.05 11.76
C LEU A 275 -15.49 -6.87 12.42
N ASN A 276 -16.73 -6.54 12.13
CA ASN A 276 -17.90 -7.18 12.72
C ASN A 276 -18.65 -8.00 11.67
N LEU A 277 -18.65 -9.32 11.85
CA LEU A 277 -19.11 -10.29 10.87
C LEU A 277 -20.31 -11.08 11.41
N PRO A 278 -21.51 -10.49 11.56
CA PRO A 278 -22.63 -11.10 12.29
C PRO A 278 -23.20 -12.39 11.66
N TRP A 279 -22.79 -12.68 10.42
CA TRP A 279 -23.28 -13.81 9.64
C TRP A 279 -22.19 -14.36 8.73
N VAL A 280 -22.03 -15.68 8.76
CA VAL A 280 -21.06 -16.42 7.96
C VAL A 280 -21.71 -17.68 7.40
N ARG A 281 -21.42 -18.00 6.14
CA ARG A 281 -21.85 -19.24 5.49
C ARG A 281 -20.67 -19.96 4.87
N MET A 282 -20.54 -21.24 5.22
CA MET A 282 -19.60 -22.16 4.60
C MET A 282 -20.38 -23.10 3.68
N THR A 283 -19.98 -23.17 2.42
CA THR A 283 -20.50 -24.14 1.45
C THR A 283 -19.37 -25.07 1.01
N ASN A 284 -19.57 -26.37 1.17
CA ASN A 284 -18.71 -27.38 0.58
C ASN A 284 -19.16 -27.62 -0.87
N LEU A 285 -18.36 -27.20 -1.84
CA LEU A 285 -18.67 -27.26 -3.26
C LEU A 285 -18.64 -28.69 -3.84
N LYS A 286 -18.03 -29.64 -3.12
CA LYS A 286 -17.94 -31.03 -3.52
C LYS A 286 -19.15 -31.85 -3.05
N THR A 287 -19.59 -31.64 -1.80
CA THR A 287 -20.74 -32.37 -1.22
C THR A 287 -22.06 -31.62 -1.38
N GLY A 288 -22.02 -30.29 -1.56
CA GLY A 288 -23.18 -29.42 -1.53
C GLY A 288 -23.66 -29.07 -0.12
N GLU A 289 -22.95 -29.49 0.93
CA GLU A 289 -23.28 -29.17 2.32
C GLU A 289 -23.13 -27.67 2.57
N VAL A 290 -24.11 -27.08 3.24
CA VAL A 290 -24.14 -25.66 3.62
C VAL A 290 -24.31 -25.56 5.12
N LYS A 291 -23.43 -24.80 5.77
CA LYS A 291 -23.55 -24.41 7.17
C LYS A 291 -23.62 -22.90 7.27
N THR A 292 -24.58 -22.40 8.01
CA THR A 292 -24.77 -20.99 8.28
C THR A 292 -24.58 -20.75 9.76
N PHE A 293 -23.70 -19.83 10.10
CA PHE A 293 -23.36 -19.45 11.46
C PHE A 293 -23.82 -18.01 11.68
N ILE A 294 -24.50 -17.79 12.80
CA ILE A 294 -24.97 -16.47 13.22
C ILE A 294 -24.31 -16.15 14.56
N ASP A 295 -23.80 -14.94 14.70
CA ASP A 295 -23.32 -14.42 15.96
C ASP A 295 -24.50 -14.24 16.92
N ARG A 296 -24.50 -14.96 18.05
CA ARG A 296 -25.58 -14.92 19.04
C ARG A 296 -25.64 -13.65 19.86
N GLU A 297 -24.51 -12.97 20.04
CA GLU A 297 -24.42 -11.76 20.83
C GLU A 297 -24.64 -10.52 19.96
N ASN A 298 -24.26 -10.59 18.69
CA ASN A 298 -24.47 -9.53 17.74
C ASN A 298 -25.07 -10.05 16.41
N PRO A 299 -26.35 -10.45 16.40
CA PRO A 299 -26.99 -10.99 15.20
C PRO A 299 -27.23 -9.90 14.13
N PRO A 300 -27.47 -10.28 12.87
CA PRO A 300 -27.93 -9.36 11.84
C PRO A 300 -29.24 -8.64 12.22
N GLU A 301 -29.48 -7.45 11.65
CA GLU A 301 -30.69 -6.67 11.90
C GLU A 301 -31.99 -7.45 11.60
N GLU A 302 -33.06 -7.15 12.33
CA GLU A 302 -34.34 -7.86 12.20
C GLU A 302 -34.95 -7.68 10.81
N GLY A 303 -35.37 -8.78 10.17
CA GLY A 303 -35.86 -8.79 8.78
C GLY A 303 -34.75 -8.93 7.73
N PHE A 304 -33.52 -9.20 8.15
CA PHE A 304 -32.39 -9.49 7.27
C PHE A 304 -32.65 -10.70 6.36
N LEU A 305 -32.42 -10.52 5.06
CA LEU A 305 -32.46 -11.58 4.05
C LEU A 305 -31.08 -11.71 3.41
N PRO A 306 -30.39 -12.86 3.52
CA PRO A 306 -29.07 -13.07 2.90
C PRO A 306 -29.03 -12.75 1.39
N ASP A 307 -30.15 -12.95 0.70
CA ASP A 307 -30.27 -12.73 -0.75
C ASP A 307 -30.58 -11.26 -1.12
N SER A 308 -30.86 -10.38 -0.15
CA SER A 308 -31.13 -8.96 -0.40
C SER A 308 -29.89 -8.07 -0.28
N VAL A 309 -28.75 -8.62 0.15
CA VAL A 309 -27.46 -7.92 0.30
C VAL A 309 -26.38 -8.56 -0.55
N GLU A 310 -25.37 -7.75 -0.91
CA GLU A 310 -24.18 -8.24 -1.60
C GLU A 310 -23.33 -9.07 -0.63
N LEU A 311 -23.35 -10.40 -0.80
CA LEU A 311 -22.52 -11.32 -0.03
C LEU A 311 -21.07 -11.21 -0.47
N ARG A 312 -20.16 -11.03 0.49
CA ARG A 312 -18.72 -11.08 0.22
C ARG A 312 -18.24 -12.52 0.30
N VAL A 313 -17.60 -12.98 -0.76
CA VAL A 313 -16.81 -14.21 -0.74
C VAL A 313 -15.46 -13.90 -0.10
N MET A 314 -15.06 -14.70 0.88
CA MET A 314 -13.76 -14.57 1.54
C MET A 314 -12.62 -14.73 0.53
N ASP A 315 -11.63 -13.85 0.60
CA ASP A 315 -10.44 -13.86 -0.23
C ASP A 315 -9.16 -13.59 0.58
N CYS A 316 -8.01 -13.56 -0.10
CA CYS A 316 -6.70 -13.41 0.52
C CYS A 316 -6.60 -12.17 1.42
N MET A 317 -7.28 -11.07 1.07
CA MET A 317 -7.19 -9.79 1.79
C MET A 317 -8.06 -9.77 3.05
N ASP A 318 -8.92 -10.78 3.27
CA ASP A 318 -9.68 -10.84 4.52
C ASP A 318 -8.80 -11.27 5.70
N CYS A 319 -7.69 -11.96 5.44
CA CYS A 319 -6.66 -12.31 6.41
C CYS A 319 -5.35 -11.53 6.17
N HIS A 320 -4.82 -11.52 4.95
CA HIS A 320 -3.58 -10.80 4.59
C HIS A 320 -3.87 -9.37 4.13
N ASN A 321 -4.55 -8.58 4.98
CA ASN A 321 -5.03 -7.25 4.61
C ASN A 321 -3.92 -6.17 4.52
N ARG A 322 -2.71 -6.48 5.00
CA ARG A 322 -1.52 -5.59 4.99
C ARG A 322 -0.27 -6.28 4.42
N PRO A 323 -0.28 -6.75 3.16
CA PRO A 323 0.82 -7.56 2.62
C PRO A 323 2.10 -6.74 2.35
N SER A 324 1.97 -5.44 2.12
CA SER A 324 3.07 -4.55 1.73
C SER A 324 3.16 -3.25 2.53
N HIS A 325 2.09 -2.89 3.24
CA HIS A 325 1.96 -1.60 3.93
C HIS A 325 1.56 -1.83 5.38
N ASN A 326 2.44 -2.52 6.12
CA ASN A 326 2.21 -2.87 7.51
C ASN A 326 2.86 -1.83 8.44
N TYR A 327 2.04 -1.16 9.24
CA TYR A 327 2.48 -0.23 10.27
C TYR A 327 2.43 -0.97 11.61
N LYS A 328 3.59 -1.41 12.09
CA LYS A 328 3.65 -2.21 13.32
C LYS A 328 3.28 -1.34 14.53
N PRO A 329 2.64 -1.92 15.56
CA PRO A 329 2.47 -1.22 16.82
C PRO A 329 3.80 -1.01 17.56
N PRO A 330 3.90 0.04 18.41
CA PRO A 330 5.06 0.34 19.23
C PRO A 330 5.58 -0.86 20.02
N ALA A 331 4.67 -1.63 20.62
CA ALA A 331 5.03 -2.83 21.35
C ALA A 331 5.99 -3.72 20.54
N PHE A 332 5.66 -4.00 19.28
CA PHE A 332 6.43 -4.90 18.42
C PHE A 332 7.66 -4.26 17.79
N PHE A 333 7.56 -3.05 17.21
CA PHE A 333 8.73 -2.49 16.52
C PHE A 333 9.82 -2.01 17.49
N VAL A 334 9.47 -1.67 18.73
CA VAL A 334 10.45 -1.37 19.77
C VAL A 334 11.10 -2.66 20.27
N ASP A 335 10.34 -3.75 20.43
CA ASP A 335 10.91 -5.06 20.77
C ASP A 335 11.92 -5.54 19.72
N GLU A 336 11.58 -5.37 18.44
CA GLU A 336 12.50 -5.66 17.34
C GLU A 336 13.75 -4.77 17.38
N ALA A 337 13.59 -3.49 17.73
CA ALA A 337 14.69 -2.54 17.81
C ALA A 337 15.63 -2.84 19.00
N ILE A 338 15.08 -3.24 20.15
CA ILE A 338 15.84 -3.69 21.32
C ILE A 338 16.59 -4.98 20.99
N THR A 339 15.88 -5.96 20.42
CA THR A 339 16.48 -7.25 20.01
C THR A 339 17.59 -7.09 18.98
N ALA A 340 17.43 -6.18 18.02
CA ALA A 340 18.45 -5.85 17.03
C ALA A 340 19.61 -5.02 17.62
N GLY A 341 19.52 -4.59 18.87
CA GLY A 341 20.48 -3.70 19.53
C GLY A 341 20.53 -2.31 18.93
N LEU A 342 19.50 -1.88 18.19
CA LEU A 342 19.35 -0.50 17.71
C LEU A 342 18.99 0.42 18.87
N ILE A 343 18.14 -0.06 19.78
CA ILE A 343 17.88 0.54 21.08
C ILE A 343 18.59 -0.35 22.12
N PRO A 344 19.53 0.18 22.92
CA PRO A 344 20.19 -0.61 23.96
C PRO A 344 19.19 -1.01 25.06
N GLY A 345 18.85 -2.30 25.15
CA GLY A 345 17.97 -2.82 26.21
C GLY A 345 18.58 -2.82 27.62
N THR A 346 19.87 -2.48 27.74
CA THR A 346 20.55 -2.27 29.03
C THR A 346 20.24 -0.91 29.64
N LEU A 347 19.58 0.00 28.91
CA LEU A 347 19.12 1.26 29.46
C LEU A 347 17.85 1.00 30.27
N PRO A 348 17.80 1.40 31.54
CA PRO A 348 16.63 1.17 32.37
C PRO A 348 15.41 1.90 31.79
N GLU A 349 14.25 1.25 31.88
CA GLU A 349 12.92 1.74 31.47
C GLU A 349 12.77 2.16 29.99
N ILE A 350 13.75 1.86 29.12
CA ILE A 350 13.73 2.35 27.73
C ILE A 350 12.50 1.86 26.95
N LYS A 351 12.00 0.65 27.25
CA LYS A 351 10.77 0.10 26.67
C LYS A 351 9.57 0.95 27.07
N ASN A 352 9.37 1.19 28.36
CA ASN A 352 8.27 1.98 28.90
C ASN A 352 8.28 3.41 28.33
N LEU A 353 9.43 4.09 28.39
CA LEU A 353 9.61 5.43 27.85
C LEU A 353 9.32 5.50 26.34
N ALA A 354 9.74 4.49 25.58
CA ALA A 354 9.45 4.44 24.15
C ALA A 354 7.94 4.27 23.86
N MET A 355 7.20 3.53 24.70
CA MET A 355 5.75 3.38 24.55
C MET A 355 5.03 4.72 24.79
N GLU A 356 5.38 5.42 25.87
CA GLU A 356 4.83 6.75 26.18
C GLU A 356 5.08 7.75 25.04
N ILE A 357 6.32 7.77 24.52
CA ILE A 357 6.67 8.63 23.38
C ILE A 357 5.83 8.27 22.16
N CYS A 358 5.65 6.99 21.85
CA CYS A 358 4.91 6.56 20.66
C CYS A 358 3.39 6.76 20.74
N ASP A 359 2.82 6.86 21.94
CA ASP A 359 1.39 7.15 22.16
C ASP A 359 1.03 8.62 21.84
N ASN A 360 2.00 9.53 21.99
CA ASN A 360 1.78 10.94 21.77
C ASN A 360 1.41 11.29 20.31
N ASP A 361 0.46 12.23 20.16
CA ASP A 361 0.13 12.80 18.86
C ASP A 361 1.06 13.97 18.52
N TYR A 362 1.71 13.89 17.36
CA TYR A 362 2.63 14.90 16.86
C TYR A 362 2.05 15.73 15.71
N SER A 363 2.58 16.94 15.52
CA SER A 363 2.13 17.83 14.44
C SER A 363 2.77 17.51 13.07
N SER A 364 4.01 17.04 13.09
CA SER A 364 4.81 16.68 11.91
C SER A 364 5.90 15.69 12.29
N MET A 365 6.48 15.03 11.29
CA MET A 365 7.64 14.15 11.50
C MET A 365 8.80 14.90 12.18
N ASP A 366 9.12 16.12 11.74
CA ASP A 366 10.22 16.90 12.32
C ASP A 366 9.98 17.21 13.81
N SER A 367 8.73 17.53 14.18
CA SER A 367 8.38 17.76 15.59
C SER A 367 8.53 16.50 16.43
N ALA A 368 8.15 15.33 15.89
CA ALA A 368 8.31 14.05 16.57
C ALA A 368 9.79 13.75 16.82
N MET A 369 10.66 13.95 15.83
CA MET A 369 12.10 13.71 15.96
C MET A 369 12.73 14.56 17.08
N VAL A 370 12.35 15.83 17.16
CA VAL A 370 12.86 16.73 18.21
C VAL A 370 12.36 16.32 19.59
N VAL A 371 11.07 16.00 19.72
CA VAL A 371 10.49 15.59 21.02
C VAL A 371 11.09 14.26 21.49
N ILE A 372 11.27 13.28 20.60
CA ILE A 372 11.93 12.01 20.93
C ILE A 372 13.33 12.27 21.52
N ASP A 373 14.14 13.12 20.88
CA ASP A 373 15.48 13.44 21.39
C ASP A 373 15.42 14.16 22.75
N SER A 374 14.59 15.19 22.88
CA SER A 374 14.53 15.96 24.12
C SER A 374 14.00 15.16 25.30
N THR A 375 12.91 14.39 25.10
CA THR A 375 12.26 13.61 26.15
C THR A 375 13.18 12.53 26.70
N ILE A 376 13.86 11.77 25.81
CA ILE A 376 14.80 10.74 26.25
C ILE A 376 15.99 11.36 27.01
N ARG A 377 16.54 12.47 26.53
CA ARG A 377 17.65 13.14 27.21
C ARG A 377 17.27 13.71 28.57
N GLU A 378 16.06 14.27 28.68
CA GLU A 378 15.54 14.81 29.92
C GLU A 378 15.31 13.70 30.94
N PHE A 379 14.65 12.61 30.54
CA PHE A 379 14.45 11.44 31.39
C PHE A 379 15.76 10.88 31.97
N TYR A 380 16.75 10.58 31.12
CA TYR A 380 18.02 10.03 31.62
C TYR A 380 18.86 11.05 32.39
N ARG A 381 18.72 12.36 32.13
CA ARG A 381 19.40 13.39 32.94
C ARG A 381 18.84 13.46 34.35
N ASP A 382 17.53 13.33 34.48
CA ASP A 382 16.82 13.56 35.73
C ASP A 382 16.74 12.29 36.60
N SER A 383 16.53 11.12 35.97
CA SER A 383 16.36 9.83 36.66
C SER A 383 17.66 9.03 36.80
N TYR A 384 18.58 9.13 35.83
CA TYR A 384 19.81 8.30 35.76
C TYR A 384 21.05 9.13 35.35
N PRO A 385 21.40 10.19 36.11
CA PRO A 385 22.45 11.14 35.74
C PRO A 385 23.82 10.48 35.49
N GLU A 386 24.14 9.40 36.20
CA GLU A 386 25.34 8.60 36.02
C GLU A 386 25.46 7.99 34.61
N ILE A 387 24.34 7.52 34.02
CA ILE A 387 24.31 7.01 32.64
C ILE A 387 24.60 8.14 31.66
N MET A 388 24.15 9.36 31.96
CA MET A 388 24.43 10.53 31.11
C MET A 388 25.90 10.97 31.18
N GLU A 389 26.58 10.76 32.31
CA GLU A 389 28.00 11.08 32.47
C GLU A 389 28.91 10.01 31.85
N GLU A 390 28.61 8.74 32.09
CA GLU A 390 29.48 7.61 31.71
C GLU A 390 29.14 7.02 30.34
N ASP A 391 27.85 6.96 29.99
CA ASP A 391 27.30 6.19 28.87
C ASP A 391 26.37 6.99 27.95
N SER A 392 26.57 8.30 27.83
CA SER A 392 25.77 9.17 26.91
C SER A 392 25.69 8.66 25.47
N ALA A 393 26.67 7.85 25.03
CA ALA A 393 26.64 7.18 23.74
C ALA A 393 25.50 6.16 23.60
N LEU A 394 25.15 5.43 24.67
CA LEU A 394 24.00 4.52 24.69
C LEU A 394 22.69 5.28 24.55
N VAL A 395 22.54 6.41 25.26
CA VAL A 395 21.36 7.27 25.17
C VAL A 395 21.23 7.86 23.75
N ASN A 396 22.31 8.36 23.16
CA ASN A 396 22.32 8.84 21.77
C ASN A 396 21.93 7.73 20.78
N LYS A 397 22.37 6.49 21.03
CA LYS A 397 22.02 5.33 20.22
C LYS A 397 20.54 4.98 20.36
N ALA A 398 19.99 5.01 21.57
CA ALA A 398 18.57 4.79 21.84
C ALA A 398 17.70 5.81 21.11
N ILE A 399 18.06 7.11 21.16
CA ILE A 399 17.37 8.19 20.45
C ILE A 399 17.36 7.92 18.95
N ALA A 400 18.52 7.68 18.35
CA ALA A 400 18.63 7.41 16.92
C ALA A 400 17.87 6.12 16.52
N GLY A 401 17.91 5.10 17.38
CA GLY A 401 17.17 3.85 17.22
C GLY A 401 15.67 4.08 17.20
N LEU A 402 15.13 4.76 18.21
CA LEU A 402 13.69 5.05 18.32
C LEU A 402 13.22 5.95 17.17
N GLN A 403 13.94 7.03 16.86
CA GLN A 403 13.65 7.90 15.71
C GLN A 403 13.56 7.10 14.40
N ALA A 404 14.51 6.17 14.18
CA ALA A 404 14.55 5.37 12.96
C ALA A 404 13.39 4.38 12.82
N VAL A 405 12.91 3.77 13.91
CA VAL A 405 11.76 2.85 13.87
C VAL A 405 10.42 3.59 13.93
N PHE A 406 10.36 4.72 14.63
CA PHE A 406 9.22 5.63 14.63
C PHE A 406 8.93 6.13 13.22
N SER A 407 9.95 6.63 12.50
CA SER A 407 9.79 7.18 11.15
C SER A 407 9.37 6.15 10.09
N ARG A 408 9.36 4.85 10.43
CA ARG A 408 8.91 3.76 9.55
C ARG A 408 7.47 3.35 9.80
N ASN A 409 6.93 3.62 10.99
CA ASN A 409 5.63 3.11 11.43
C ASN A 409 4.60 4.21 11.70
N ILE A 410 5.04 5.40 12.11
CA ILE A 410 4.14 6.50 12.51
C ILE A 410 4.45 7.74 11.65
N PHE A 411 3.41 8.29 11.02
CA PHE A 411 3.53 9.43 10.09
C PHE A 411 2.52 10.52 10.48
N PRO A 412 2.93 11.49 11.32
CA PRO A 412 2.03 12.52 11.84
C PRO A 412 1.34 13.36 10.76
N ASP A 413 2.06 13.73 9.71
CA ASP A 413 1.54 14.54 8.59
C ASP A 413 0.32 13.91 7.88
N MET A 414 0.26 12.58 7.87
CA MET A 414 -0.83 11.80 7.26
C MET A 414 -1.73 11.12 8.30
N LYS A 415 -1.47 11.35 9.59
CA LYS A 415 -2.14 10.67 10.71
C LYS A 415 -2.15 9.16 10.56
N VAL A 416 -1.04 8.60 10.06
CA VAL A 416 -0.88 7.15 9.91
C VAL A 416 -0.18 6.63 11.16
N LYS A 417 -0.85 5.72 11.86
CA LYS A 417 -0.32 4.92 12.97
C LYS A 417 -1.02 3.56 12.98
N TRP A 418 -0.50 2.62 13.76
CA TRP A 418 -1.00 1.25 13.82
C TRP A 418 -2.50 1.17 14.15
N SER A 419 -2.99 2.03 15.06
CA SER A 419 -4.38 2.03 15.53
C SER A 419 -5.40 2.38 14.44
N GLU A 420 -4.97 3.08 13.38
CA GLU A 420 -5.85 3.48 12.27
C GLU A 420 -6.05 2.36 11.24
N TYR A 421 -5.18 1.34 11.28
CA TYR A 421 -5.06 0.35 10.23
C TYR A 421 -5.02 -1.07 10.81
N PRO A 422 -6.20 -1.70 10.93
CA PRO A 422 -6.30 -3.07 11.41
C PRO A 422 -5.42 -4.04 10.63
N ASN A 423 -4.91 -5.05 11.34
CA ASN A 423 -4.16 -6.16 10.77
C ASN A 423 -4.81 -7.48 11.19
N HIS A 424 -5.12 -8.36 10.24
CA HIS A 424 -5.92 -9.56 10.50
C HIS A 424 -5.11 -10.85 10.65
N ILE A 425 -3.77 -10.79 10.69
CA ILE A 425 -2.90 -11.98 10.75
C ILE A 425 -2.61 -12.50 12.17
N GLY A 426 -3.12 -11.82 13.20
CA GLY A 426 -2.94 -12.16 14.62
C GLY A 426 -4.21 -11.85 15.41
N HIS A 427 -4.14 -11.97 16.73
CA HIS A 427 -5.27 -11.73 17.64
C HIS A 427 -4.87 -10.99 18.93
N VAL A 428 -3.72 -10.30 18.93
CA VAL A 428 -3.24 -9.56 20.11
C VAL A 428 -3.82 -8.15 20.10
N GLU A 429 -3.59 -7.39 19.02
CA GLU A 429 -3.98 -5.97 18.91
C GLU A 429 -5.26 -5.74 18.11
N PHE A 430 -5.65 -6.73 17.30
CA PHE A 430 -6.90 -6.75 16.53
C PHE A 430 -7.44 -8.16 16.48
N ASP A 431 -8.77 -8.33 16.41
CA ASP A 431 -9.41 -9.65 16.56
C ASP A 431 -9.00 -10.65 15.47
N GLY A 432 -8.61 -10.17 14.27
CA GLY A 432 -8.14 -11.00 13.17
C GLY A 432 -9.08 -12.15 12.83
N CYS A 433 -8.72 -13.38 13.21
CA CYS A 433 -9.54 -14.57 12.99
C CYS A 433 -10.73 -14.68 13.98
N PHE A 434 -10.62 -14.11 15.17
CA PHE A 434 -11.67 -14.10 16.20
C PHE A 434 -12.90 -13.27 15.82
N ARG A 435 -12.86 -12.53 14.71
CA ARG A 435 -14.08 -11.99 14.07
C ARG A 435 -15.11 -13.07 13.73
N CYS A 436 -14.66 -14.32 13.51
CA CYS A 436 -15.54 -15.48 13.35
C CYS A 436 -15.26 -16.59 14.37
N HIS A 437 -14.00 -16.77 14.77
CA HIS A 437 -13.56 -17.82 15.71
C HIS A 437 -13.71 -17.38 17.16
N ASN A 438 -14.93 -17.39 17.69
CA ASN A 438 -15.23 -16.73 18.95
C ASN A 438 -16.26 -17.48 19.81
N ASP A 439 -16.55 -18.73 19.49
CA ASP A 439 -17.53 -19.61 20.15
C ASP A 439 -19.00 -19.10 20.13
N ARG A 440 -19.27 -17.86 19.73
CA ARG A 440 -20.62 -17.25 19.60
C ARG A 440 -21.25 -17.43 18.23
N HIS A 441 -20.44 -17.68 17.19
CA HIS A 441 -20.93 -18.00 15.85
C HIS A 441 -21.46 -19.43 15.82
N GLU A 442 -22.78 -19.57 15.76
CA GLU A 442 -23.43 -20.88 15.94
C GLU A 442 -24.43 -21.19 14.84
N THR A 443 -24.51 -22.46 14.44
CA THR A 443 -25.56 -22.97 13.55
C THR A 443 -26.86 -23.25 14.30
N GLU A 444 -27.96 -23.45 13.57
CA GLU A 444 -29.24 -23.89 14.17
C GLU A 444 -29.14 -25.23 14.91
N SER A 445 -28.21 -26.11 14.50
CA SER A 445 -27.98 -27.40 15.15
C SER A 445 -27.03 -27.33 16.36
N GLY A 446 -26.50 -26.14 16.67
CA GLY A 446 -25.63 -25.91 17.81
C GLY A 446 -24.13 -26.07 17.57
N GLU A 447 -23.69 -26.13 16.31
CA GLU A 447 -22.26 -26.18 15.98
C GLU A 447 -21.66 -24.77 16.03
N VAL A 448 -20.56 -24.59 16.75
CA VAL A 448 -19.89 -23.29 16.92
C VAL A 448 -18.59 -23.19 16.12
N ILE A 449 -18.22 -21.98 15.70
CA ILE A 449 -16.87 -21.69 15.20
C ILE A 449 -15.96 -21.44 16.41
N SER A 450 -15.11 -22.42 16.72
CA SER A 450 -14.38 -22.43 17.98
C SER A 450 -13.27 -21.37 18.08
N LYS A 451 -13.09 -20.79 19.29
CA LYS A 451 -12.00 -19.88 19.69
C LYS A 451 -10.70 -20.60 20.10
N ASP A 452 -10.64 -21.94 20.09
CA ASP A 452 -9.45 -22.69 20.54
C ASP A 452 -8.17 -22.29 19.78
N CYS A 453 -7.20 -21.70 20.51
CA CYS A 453 -5.91 -21.27 19.97
C CYS A 453 -5.16 -22.40 19.26
N ASN A 454 -5.35 -23.65 19.70
CA ASN A 454 -4.72 -24.83 19.12
C ASN A 454 -5.16 -25.13 17.70
N LEU A 455 -6.24 -24.51 17.20
CA LEU A 455 -6.61 -24.60 15.79
C LEU A 455 -5.57 -23.92 14.88
N CYS A 456 -4.93 -22.86 15.38
CA CYS A 456 -4.08 -21.98 14.59
C CYS A 456 -2.60 -22.18 14.87
N HIS A 457 -2.21 -22.38 16.12
CA HIS A 457 -0.82 -22.58 16.50
C HIS A 457 -0.66 -23.48 17.72
N SER A 458 0.57 -23.92 17.99
CA SER A 458 0.93 -24.57 19.24
C SER A 458 2.09 -23.83 19.87
N ILE A 459 1.99 -23.53 21.17
CA ILE A 459 3.05 -22.91 21.94
C ILE A 459 4.07 -24.00 22.26
N MET A 460 5.25 -23.89 21.66
CA MET A 460 6.34 -24.84 21.80
C MET A 460 7.29 -24.48 22.94
N ALA A 461 7.42 -23.18 23.23
CA ALA A 461 8.20 -22.69 24.35
C ALA A 461 7.72 -21.30 24.76
N GLN A 462 7.83 -20.95 26.03
CA GLN A 462 7.58 -19.59 26.52
C GLN A 462 8.33 -19.31 27.82
N GLY A 463 8.66 -18.05 28.10
CA GLY A 463 9.20 -17.61 29.40
C GLY A 463 10.33 -16.60 29.29
N THR A 464 10.94 -16.31 30.43
CA THR A 464 12.18 -15.52 30.50
C THR A 464 13.38 -16.39 30.12
N PRO A 465 14.52 -15.80 29.71
CA PRO A 465 15.71 -16.57 29.30
C PRO A 465 16.16 -17.65 30.30
N ASP A 466 16.03 -17.36 31.60
CA ASP A 466 16.45 -18.26 32.68
C ASP A 466 15.37 -19.29 33.09
N GLU A 467 14.11 -19.04 32.73
CA GLU A 467 12.95 -19.85 33.13
C GLU A 467 12.08 -20.27 31.92
N MET A 468 12.74 -20.64 30.81
CA MET A 468 12.05 -21.12 29.60
C MET A 468 11.38 -22.47 29.85
N GLU A 469 10.07 -22.52 29.60
CA GLU A 469 9.29 -23.76 29.52
C GLU A 469 9.28 -24.29 28.07
N TYR A 470 9.30 -25.61 27.90
CA TYR A 470 9.26 -26.26 26.59
C TYR A 470 8.18 -27.33 26.54
N SER A 471 7.45 -27.39 25.43
CA SER A 471 6.44 -28.42 25.18
C SER A 471 7.08 -29.75 24.80
N GLU A 472 6.42 -30.85 25.18
CA GLU A 472 6.71 -32.15 24.61
C GLU A 472 6.34 -32.19 23.12
N PHE A 473 7.03 -33.02 22.35
CA PHE A 473 6.75 -33.17 20.92
C PHE A 473 5.28 -33.58 20.69
N GLY A 474 4.58 -32.78 19.88
CA GLY A 474 3.17 -33.01 19.53
C GLY A 474 2.17 -32.40 20.52
N ARG A 475 2.62 -31.78 21.62
CA ARG A 475 1.78 -31.04 22.57
C ARG A 475 1.99 -29.54 22.46
N SER A 476 0.99 -28.78 22.88
CA SER A 476 1.09 -27.33 23.08
C SER A 476 1.19 -27.06 24.57
N LEU A 477 2.01 -26.09 24.96
CA LEU A 477 1.88 -25.46 26.26
C LEU A 477 0.56 -24.69 26.33
N GLU A 478 0.06 -24.55 27.54
CA GLU A 478 -0.97 -23.56 27.86
C GLU A 478 -0.35 -22.16 27.82
N PHE A 479 -1.07 -21.16 27.31
CA PHE A 479 -0.52 -19.80 27.29
C PHE A 479 -0.31 -19.29 28.71
N ARG A 480 0.82 -18.64 28.96
CA ARG A 480 1.11 -17.92 30.19
C ARG A 480 1.31 -16.46 29.85
N HIS A 481 0.47 -15.60 30.44
CA HIS A 481 0.67 -14.16 30.34
C HIS A 481 1.98 -13.77 31.08
N PRO A 482 2.80 -12.85 30.53
CA PRO A 482 4.05 -12.45 31.18
C PRO A 482 3.87 -11.77 32.54
N GLU A 483 2.74 -11.11 32.72
CA GLU A 483 2.30 -10.54 34.00
C GLU A 483 1.20 -11.40 34.63
N ASP A 484 1.09 -11.36 35.96
CA ASP A 484 0.07 -12.10 36.70
C ASP A 484 -1.29 -11.38 36.59
N ILE A 485 -2.16 -11.95 35.74
CA ILE A 485 -3.53 -11.49 35.48
C ILE A 485 -4.56 -12.59 35.79
N ASP A 486 -4.21 -13.52 36.69
CA ASP A 486 -5.02 -14.72 36.99
C ASP A 486 -5.38 -15.51 35.71
N GLU A 487 -6.68 -15.69 35.44
CA GLU A 487 -7.21 -16.42 34.27
C GLU A 487 -7.89 -15.51 33.25
N GLU A 488 -7.72 -14.19 33.34
CA GLU A 488 -8.43 -13.21 32.51
C GLU A 488 -8.19 -13.44 31.00
N TRP A 489 -6.99 -13.89 30.62
CA TRP A 489 -6.65 -14.26 29.24
C TRP A 489 -7.51 -15.40 28.65
N ARG A 490 -8.19 -16.20 29.48
CA ARG A 490 -9.10 -17.26 29.03
C ARG A 490 -10.49 -16.72 28.73
N GLU A 491 -10.95 -15.77 29.54
CA GLU A 491 -12.30 -15.24 29.53
C GLU A 491 -12.42 -14.10 28.50
N GLU A 492 -11.46 -13.19 28.49
CA GLU A 492 -11.44 -12.00 27.65
C GLU A 492 -10.54 -12.16 26.41
N LEU A 493 -10.73 -11.30 25.40
CA LEU A 493 -9.83 -11.23 24.26
C LEU A 493 -8.61 -10.37 24.59
N CYS A 494 -7.43 -10.75 24.08
CA CYS A 494 -6.21 -9.93 24.21
C CYS A 494 -6.44 -8.49 23.71
N THR A 495 -7.29 -8.33 22.69
CA THR A 495 -7.58 -7.05 22.05
C THR A 495 -8.29 -6.05 22.96
N GLU A 496 -8.84 -6.50 24.09
CA GLU A 496 -9.48 -5.62 25.09
C GLU A 496 -8.45 -4.86 25.94
N CYS A 497 -7.26 -5.43 26.13
CA CYS A 497 -6.17 -4.84 26.93
C CYS A 497 -4.99 -4.37 26.07
N HIS A 498 -4.71 -5.05 24.94
CA HIS A 498 -3.54 -4.79 24.10
C HIS A 498 -3.91 -3.92 22.90
N THR A 499 -3.74 -2.61 23.03
CA THR A 499 -4.02 -1.64 21.95
C THR A 499 -2.79 -1.26 21.13
N GLY A 500 -1.69 -2.02 21.30
CA GLY A 500 -0.43 -1.85 20.57
C GLY A 500 0.66 -1.06 21.30
N LEU A 501 0.36 -0.53 22.50
CA LEU A 501 1.33 0.11 23.39
C LEU A 501 1.81 -0.83 24.50
N ASN A 502 0.93 -1.71 24.97
CA ASN A 502 1.28 -2.72 25.95
C ASN A 502 1.65 -4.02 25.22
N PRO A 503 2.78 -4.66 25.60
CA PRO A 503 3.25 -5.91 24.98
C PRO A 503 2.26 -7.04 25.13
#